data_AF-A0A2W4NVW8-F1
#
_entry.id   AF-A0A2W4NVW8-F1
#
_cell.length_a   1.000
_cell.length_b   1.000
_cell.length_c   1.000
_cell.angle_alpha   90.00
_cell.angle_beta   90.00
_cell.angle_gamma   90.00
#
_symmetry.space_group_name_H-M   'P 1'
#
loop_
_entity.id
_entity.type
_entity.pdbx_description
1 polymer ?
#
loop_
_entity_poly.entity_id
_entity_poly.type
_entity_poly.pdbx_seq_one_letter_code
_entity_poly.pdbx_strand_id
1 'polypeptide(L)'
;MPNDPTARFRGPFDNRHRSWSFRSTLQTYAAKIANAGGDQKLCVTEFGWPSSEDLDGYPQGFEFALDNTLEEQAEFTVQALDNMQEWGFVRLAFIWNLNYGPQAGWDPSNDNVPYSLIGPGTTFRPAFDAVKEWLAENNAGRGT
;
A
#
# COMPACT_ATOMS: atom_id res chain seq x y z
N MET A 1 -0.54 -7.18 -14.23
CA MET A 1 0.25 -8.11 -13.41
C MET A 1 0.41 -9.38 -14.24
N PRO A 2 1.62 -9.91 -14.41
CA PRO A 2 1.80 -11.28 -14.90
C PRO A 2 1.03 -12.25 -13.99
N ASN A 3 0.54 -13.36 -14.53
CA ASN A 3 -0.14 -14.37 -13.72
C ASN A 3 0.85 -15.05 -12.77
N ASP A 4 0.56 -15.04 -11.47
CA ASP A 4 1.31 -15.79 -10.47
C ASP A 4 0.51 -17.04 -10.10
N PRO A 5 0.93 -18.26 -10.49
CA PRO A 5 0.21 -19.49 -10.17
C PRO A 5 0.28 -19.91 -8.70
N THR A 6 1.14 -19.27 -7.89
CA THR A 6 1.34 -19.62 -6.47
C THR A 6 0.42 -18.85 -5.52
N ALA A 7 -0.17 -17.75 -5.99
CA ALA A 7 -1.09 -16.93 -5.20
C ALA A 7 -2.35 -17.70 -4.78
N ARG A 8 -2.65 -17.68 -3.48
CA ARG A 8 -3.83 -18.30 -2.85
C ARG A 8 -5.09 -17.56 -3.27
N PHE A 9 -5.05 -16.24 -3.30
CA PHE A 9 -6.12 -15.37 -3.75
C PHE A 9 -6.01 -15.07 -5.25
N ARG A 10 -7.00 -15.55 -6.00
CA ARG A 10 -7.00 -15.47 -7.47
C ARG A 10 -7.60 -14.19 -8.03
N GLY A 11 -8.21 -13.34 -7.20
CA GLY A 11 -8.96 -12.15 -7.62
C GLY A 11 -8.25 -11.27 -8.66
N PRO A 12 -6.98 -10.86 -8.45
CA PRO A 12 -6.24 -10.02 -9.40
C PRO A 12 -6.00 -10.68 -10.76
N PHE A 13 -6.03 -12.01 -10.83
CA PHE A 13 -5.74 -12.79 -12.04
C PHE A 13 -7.01 -13.19 -12.79
N ASP A 14 -8.07 -13.54 -12.06
CA ASP A 14 -9.29 -14.11 -12.64
C ASP A 14 -10.41 -13.05 -12.79
N ASN A 15 -10.35 -11.94 -12.04
CA ASN A 15 -11.35 -10.88 -12.10
C ASN A 15 -10.70 -9.49 -12.17
N ARG A 16 -10.75 -8.87 -13.35
CA ARG A 16 -10.21 -7.52 -13.59
C ARG A 16 -11.03 -6.45 -12.85
N HIS A 17 -10.66 -6.16 -11.61
CA HIS A 17 -11.24 -5.09 -10.80
C HIS A 17 -10.18 -4.05 -10.40
N ARG A 18 -10.54 -2.77 -10.40
CA ARG A 18 -9.62 -1.65 -10.09
C ARG A 18 -9.03 -1.70 -8.68
N SER A 19 -9.75 -2.31 -7.72
CA SER A 19 -9.25 -2.52 -6.36
C SER A 19 -7.98 -3.35 -6.30
N TRP A 20 -7.69 -4.13 -7.35
CA TRP A 20 -6.46 -4.93 -7.45
C TRP A 20 -5.32 -4.20 -8.16
N SER A 21 -5.52 -2.96 -8.60
CA SER A 21 -4.57 -2.26 -9.49
C SER A 21 -4.31 -0.83 -9.05
N PHE A 22 -3.29 -0.65 -8.21
CA PHE A 22 -2.85 0.67 -7.73
C PHE A 22 -2.49 1.62 -8.88
N ARG A 23 -1.51 1.23 -9.71
CA ARG A 23 -1.00 2.06 -10.83
C ARG A 23 -2.10 2.46 -11.81
N SER A 24 -2.86 1.51 -12.35
CA SER A 24 -3.86 1.82 -13.37
C SER A 24 -4.98 2.69 -12.82
N THR A 25 -5.34 2.53 -11.53
CA THR A 25 -6.33 3.38 -10.87
C THR A 25 -5.87 4.84 -10.87
N LEU A 26 -4.68 5.13 -10.37
CA LEU A 26 -4.18 6.51 -10.30
C LEU A 26 -3.94 7.11 -11.70
N GLN A 27 -3.36 6.34 -12.62
CA GLN A 27 -3.18 6.78 -14.02
C GLN A 27 -4.51 7.09 -14.71
N THR A 28 -5.57 6.32 -14.42
CA THR A 28 -6.91 6.58 -14.96
C THR A 28 -7.47 7.90 -14.42
N TYR A 29 -7.33 8.19 -13.13
CA TYR A 29 -7.80 9.46 -12.57
C TYR A 29 -7.03 10.65 -13.15
N ALA A 30 -5.70 10.56 -13.24
CA ALA A 30 -4.89 11.60 -13.87
C ALA A 30 -5.30 11.85 -15.32
N ALA A 31 -5.50 10.78 -16.11
CA ALA A 31 -5.95 10.89 -17.50
C ALA A 31 -7.35 11.52 -17.61
N LYS A 32 -8.28 11.21 -16.70
CA LYS A 32 -9.62 11.82 -16.70
C LYS A 32 -9.58 13.32 -16.42
N ILE A 33 -8.75 13.75 -15.47
CA ILE A 33 -8.56 15.17 -15.16
C ILE A 33 -8.01 15.90 -16.40
N ALA A 34 -6.95 15.36 -17.01
CA ALA A 34 -6.35 15.93 -18.21
C ALA A 34 -7.34 15.99 -19.39
N ASN A 35 -8.13 14.93 -19.62
CA ASN A 35 -9.15 14.89 -20.68
C ASN A 35 -10.27 15.91 -20.46
N ALA A 36 -10.54 16.29 -19.22
CA ALA A 36 -11.46 17.37 -18.88
C ALA A 36 -10.84 18.77 -18.98
N GLY A 37 -9.56 18.87 -19.38
CA GLY A 37 -8.80 20.13 -19.46
C GLY A 37 -8.21 20.60 -18.13
N GLY A 38 -8.21 19.75 -17.10
CA GLY A 38 -7.64 20.06 -15.79
C GLY A 38 -6.15 19.71 -15.69
N ASP A 39 -5.47 20.38 -14.76
CA ASP A 39 -4.07 20.17 -14.39
C ASP A 39 -3.90 19.74 -12.92
N GLN A 40 -5.02 19.42 -12.25
CA GLN A 40 -5.04 19.11 -10.83
C GLN A 40 -4.29 17.81 -10.56
N LYS A 41 -3.35 17.88 -9.61
CA LYS A 41 -2.62 16.71 -9.10
C LYS A 41 -3.47 15.93 -8.10
N LEU A 42 -3.24 14.63 -8.04
CA LEU A 42 -3.95 13.74 -7.13
C LEU A 42 -3.50 13.91 -5.68
N CYS A 43 -4.45 13.82 -4.76
CA CYS A 43 -4.24 13.58 -3.34
C CYS A 43 -4.69 12.15 -3.03
N VAL A 44 -3.75 11.25 -2.78
CA VAL A 44 -4.03 9.84 -2.44
C VAL A 44 -4.21 9.76 -0.94
N THR A 45 -5.46 9.79 -0.48
CA THR A 45 -5.78 9.86 0.95
C THR A 45 -5.45 8.59 1.72
N GLU A 46 -5.42 7.43 1.05
CA GLU A 46 -5.06 6.14 1.65
C GLU A 46 -4.47 5.22 0.56
N PHE A 47 -3.35 4.56 0.89
CA PHE A 47 -2.83 3.42 0.13
C PHE A 47 -1.97 2.53 1.02
N GLY A 48 -1.82 1.26 0.66
CA GLY A 48 -0.96 0.31 1.36
C GLY A 48 -1.12 -1.10 0.82
N TRP A 49 -0.27 -2.01 1.30
CA TRP A 49 -0.35 -3.45 1.05
C TRP A 49 -0.59 -4.16 2.36
N PRO A 50 -1.66 -4.96 2.52
CA PRO A 50 -1.88 -5.68 3.76
C PRO A 50 -1.05 -6.95 3.80
N SER A 51 -0.55 -7.30 4.98
CA SER A 51 0.05 -8.60 5.26
C SER A 51 -0.57 -9.19 6.52
N SER A 52 -0.87 -10.49 6.44
CA SER A 52 -1.33 -11.31 7.56
C SER A 52 -0.26 -12.29 8.04
N GLU A 53 1.00 -12.16 7.60
CA GLU A 53 2.07 -13.13 7.89
C GLU A 53 2.36 -13.30 9.39
N ASP A 54 2.29 -12.22 10.17
CA ASP A 54 2.50 -12.20 11.62
C ASP A 54 1.19 -12.21 12.43
N LEU A 55 0.05 -12.50 11.77
CA LEU A 55 -1.28 -12.54 12.40
C LEU A 55 -1.78 -13.98 12.54
N ASP A 56 -2.40 -14.28 13.68
CA ASP A 56 -3.11 -15.55 13.89
C ASP A 56 -4.54 -15.47 13.32
N GLY A 57 -4.62 -15.27 11.99
CA GLY A 57 -5.86 -15.14 11.24
C GLY A 57 -5.89 -13.95 10.29
N TYR A 58 -7.05 -13.76 9.66
CA TYR A 58 -7.30 -12.65 8.75
C TYR A 58 -8.80 -12.32 8.68
N PRO A 59 -9.17 -11.08 8.36
CA PRO A 59 -10.57 -10.67 8.20
C PRO A 59 -11.23 -11.39 7.02
N GLN A 60 -12.54 -11.65 7.09
CA GLN A 60 -13.25 -12.21 5.94
C GLN A 60 -13.17 -11.27 4.72
N GLY A 61 -12.83 -11.79 3.54
CA GLY A 61 -12.66 -10.99 2.33
C GLY A 61 -11.26 -10.38 2.16
N PHE A 62 -10.34 -10.66 3.10
CA PHE A 62 -8.93 -10.24 3.06
C PHE A 62 -7.98 -11.38 2.68
N GLU A 63 -8.46 -12.38 1.94
CA GLU A 63 -7.63 -13.53 1.53
C GLU A 63 -6.39 -13.09 0.73
N PHE A 64 -6.45 -11.93 0.06
CA PHE A 64 -5.31 -11.32 -0.64
C PHE A 64 -4.17 -10.86 0.28
N ALA A 65 -4.43 -10.63 1.57
CA ALA A 65 -3.39 -10.28 2.54
C ALA A 65 -2.52 -11.49 2.93
N LEU A 66 -3.00 -12.72 2.64
CA LEU A 66 -2.25 -13.95 2.89
C LEU A 66 -1.17 -14.21 1.84
N ASP A 67 -1.21 -13.50 0.72
CA ASP A 67 -0.25 -13.61 -0.37
C ASP A 67 0.81 -12.50 -0.34
N ASN A 68 0.85 -11.69 0.72
CA ASN A 68 1.96 -10.75 0.95
C ASN A 68 2.67 -11.11 2.25
N THR A 69 3.98 -11.29 2.16
CA THR A 69 4.90 -11.25 3.31
C THR A 69 5.03 -9.83 3.87
N LEU A 70 5.61 -9.70 5.06
CA LEU A 70 5.96 -8.41 5.66
C LEU A 70 7.03 -7.68 4.82
N GLU A 71 7.95 -8.42 4.20
CA GLU A 71 8.93 -7.86 3.27
C GLU A 71 8.28 -7.32 2.00
N GLU A 72 7.33 -8.06 1.40
CA GLU A 72 6.58 -7.59 0.24
C GLU A 72 5.73 -6.36 0.56
N GLN A 73 5.14 -6.29 1.78
CA GLN A 73 4.49 -5.07 2.25
C GLN A 73 5.46 -3.87 2.22
N ALA A 74 6.71 -4.06 2.62
CA ALA A 74 7.73 -3.00 2.59
C ALA A 74 8.12 -2.63 1.15
N GLU A 75 8.46 -3.61 0.32
CA GLU A 75 8.89 -3.42 -1.06
C GLU A 75 7.84 -2.69 -1.87
N PHE A 76 6.59 -3.17 -1.84
CA PHE A 76 5.52 -2.59 -2.65
C PHE A 76 5.13 -1.19 -2.17
N THR A 77 5.21 -0.93 -0.87
CA THR A 77 4.97 0.41 -0.32
C THR A 77 6.01 1.41 -0.82
N VAL A 78 7.30 1.06 -0.80
CA VAL A 78 8.38 1.92 -1.32
C VAL A 78 8.26 2.07 -2.84
N GLN A 79 8.03 0.98 -3.57
CA GLN A 79 7.84 1.02 -5.01
C GLN A 79 6.66 1.92 -5.41
N ALA A 80 5.58 1.96 -4.63
CA ALA A 80 4.46 2.86 -4.86
C ALA A 80 4.84 4.34 -4.67
N LEU A 81 5.62 4.65 -3.64
CA LEU A 81 6.14 5.99 -3.38
C LEU A 81 7.04 6.48 -4.52
N ASP A 82 8.00 5.65 -4.95
CA ASP A 82 8.90 5.95 -6.07
C ASP A 82 8.11 6.19 -7.36
N ASN A 83 7.16 5.31 -7.67
CA ASN A 83 6.28 5.44 -8.82
C ASN A 83 5.50 6.77 -8.78
N MET A 84 4.88 7.11 -7.65
CA MET A 84 4.12 8.35 -7.52
C MET A 84 5.01 9.60 -7.70
N GLN A 85 6.27 9.53 -7.25
CA GLN A 85 7.27 10.57 -7.49
C GLN A 85 7.65 10.66 -8.98
N GLU A 86 7.95 9.53 -9.62
CA GLU A 86 8.32 9.45 -11.05
C GLU A 86 7.19 9.95 -11.96
N TRP A 87 5.94 9.57 -11.66
CA TRP A 87 4.79 9.95 -12.50
C TRP A 87 4.47 11.44 -12.47
N GLY A 88 4.83 12.15 -11.39
CA GLY A 88 4.69 13.60 -11.26
C GLY A 88 3.26 14.16 -11.13
N PHE A 89 2.21 13.34 -11.32
CA PHE A 89 0.81 13.75 -11.20
C PHE A 89 0.22 13.56 -9.80
N VAL A 90 0.98 13.05 -8.83
CA VAL A 90 0.57 12.94 -7.42
C VAL A 90 1.21 14.08 -6.62
N ARG A 91 0.41 14.78 -5.80
CA ARG A 91 0.88 15.88 -4.94
C ARG A 91 1.05 15.45 -3.49
N LEU A 92 0.11 14.66 -2.97
CA LEU A 92 0.11 14.14 -1.61
C LEU A 92 -0.29 12.67 -1.64
N ALA A 93 0.33 11.86 -0.77
CA ALA A 93 -0.03 10.47 -0.56
C ALA A 93 0.12 10.12 0.92
N PHE A 94 -0.84 9.39 1.48
CA PHE A 94 -0.84 8.97 2.88
C PHE A 94 -0.88 7.45 2.96
N ILE A 95 0.10 6.86 3.65
CA ILE A 95 0.18 5.41 3.84
C ILE A 95 -0.85 5.02 4.91
N TRP A 96 -1.69 4.05 4.57
CA TRP A 96 -2.60 3.38 5.48
C TRP A 96 -1.97 2.04 5.91
N ASN A 97 -1.61 1.83 7.19
CA ASN A 97 -1.68 2.79 8.29
C ASN A 97 -0.53 2.57 9.30
N LEU A 98 -0.27 3.59 10.14
CA LEU A 98 0.80 3.50 11.11
C LEU A 98 0.55 2.44 12.19
N ASN A 99 -0.51 2.57 12.99
CA ASN A 99 -0.65 1.85 14.27
C ASN A 99 -2.05 1.30 14.59
N TYR A 100 -2.87 1.00 13.59
CA TYR A 100 -4.21 0.42 13.84
C TYR A 100 -4.11 -0.99 14.45
N GLY A 101 -3.06 -1.76 14.14
CA GLY A 101 -2.78 -3.06 14.74
C GLY A 101 -2.80 -3.02 16.27
N PRO A 102 -1.90 -2.24 16.90
CA PRO A 102 -1.91 -2.02 18.35
C PRO A 102 -3.23 -1.41 18.87
N GLN A 103 -3.85 -0.46 18.16
CA GLN A 103 -5.09 0.18 18.61
C GLN A 103 -6.28 -0.78 18.65
N ALA A 104 -6.35 -1.72 17.72
CA ALA A 104 -7.35 -2.77 17.67
C ALA A 104 -6.98 -3.99 18.53
N GLY A 105 -5.91 -3.91 19.34
CA GLY A 105 -5.48 -5.02 20.18
C GLY A 105 -5.05 -6.26 19.40
N TRP A 106 -4.57 -6.08 18.16
CA TRP A 106 -4.21 -7.18 17.26
C TRP A 106 -5.35 -8.13 16.91
N ASP A 107 -6.59 -7.65 16.92
CA ASP A 107 -7.75 -8.42 16.50
C ASP A 107 -7.64 -8.83 15.01
N PRO A 108 -7.44 -10.12 14.70
CA PRO A 108 -7.27 -10.57 13.31
C PRO A 108 -8.56 -10.48 12.50
N SER A 109 -9.71 -10.18 13.11
CA SER A 109 -10.97 -9.93 12.40
C SER A 109 -11.14 -8.49 11.93
N ASN A 110 -10.26 -7.57 12.36
CA ASN A 110 -10.30 -6.17 11.97
C ASN A 110 -9.52 -5.92 10.67
N ASP A 111 -10.21 -5.37 9.68
CA ASP A 111 -9.76 -5.07 8.32
C ASP A 111 -8.63 -4.03 8.23
N ASN A 112 -8.39 -3.25 9.27
CA ASN A 112 -7.28 -2.29 9.31
C ASN A 112 -5.99 -2.87 9.87
N VAL A 113 -6.06 -3.99 10.61
CA VAL A 113 -4.89 -4.58 11.30
C VAL A 113 -3.82 -5.07 10.32
N PRO A 114 -4.16 -5.76 9.20
CA PRO A 114 -3.15 -6.22 8.24
C PRO A 114 -2.30 -5.09 7.61
N TYR A 115 -2.81 -3.86 7.56
CA TYR A 115 -2.11 -2.70 6.99
C TYR A 115 -1.19 -1.96 7.97
N SER A 116 -1.19 -2.33 9.25
CA SER A 116 -0.41 -1.64 10.28
C SER A 116 1.09 -1.71 9.99
N LEU A 117 1.83 -0.61 10.14
CA LEU A 117 3.30 -0.58 10.07
C LEU A 117 3.95 -0.90 11.42
N ILE A 118 3.23 -0.71 12.52
CA ILE A 118 3.63 -1.21 13.84
C ILE A 118 3.10 -2.63 13.98
N GLY A 119 3.98 -3.59 14.27
CA GLY A 119 3.77 -5.04 14.45
C GLY A 119 3.46 -5.47 15.89
N PRO A 120 3.13 -6.76 16.11
CA PRO A 120 2.83 -7.33 17.43
C PRO A 120 3.91 -6.99 18.47
N GLY A 121 3.48 -6.76 19.71
CA GLY A 121 4.39 -6.31 20.77
C GLY A 121 4.97 -4.91 20.55
N THR A 122 4.35 -4.08 19.71
CA THR A 122 4.78 -2.72 19.34
C THR A 122 6.13 -2.66 18.62
N THR A 123 6.48 -3.73 17.93
CA THR A 123 7.66 -3.81 17.07
C THR A 123 7.45 -3.00 15.78
N PHE A 124 8.52 -2.59 15.11
CA PHE A 124 8.42 -2.00 13.78
C PHE A 124 8.40 -3.14 12.75
N ARG A 125 7.38 -3.18 11.88
CA ARG A 125 7.41 -4.08 10.72
C ARG A 125 8.42 -3.54 9.69
N PRO A 126 8.96 -4.39 8.80
CA PRO A 126 9.90 -3.98 7.75
C PRO A 126 9.45 -2.74 6.97
N ALA A 127 8.16 -2.62 6.69
CA ALA A 127 7.59 -1.47 5.97
C ALA A 127 7.73 -0.14 6.72
N PHE A 128 7.73 -0.13 8.06
CA PHE A 128 8.01 1.08 8.83
C PHE A 128 9.44 1.58 8.58
N ASP A 129 10.42 0.68 8.67
CA ASP A 129 11.83 1.02 8.48
C ASP A 129 12.10 1.45 7.04
N ALA A 130 11.55 0.74 6.06
CA ALA A 130 11.70 1.07 4.64
C ALA A 130 11.12 2.46 4.31
N VAL A 131 9.95 2.81 4.86
CA VAL A 131 9.34 4.14 4.68
C VAL A 131 10.18 5.23 5.35
N LYS A 132 10.69 4.98 6.55
CA LYS A 132 11.58 5.90 7.27
C LYS A 132 12.86 6.18 6.47
N GLU A 133 13.48 5.14 5.91
CA GLU A 133 14.68 5.26 5.07
C GLU A 133 14.39 6.02 3.78
N TRP A 134 13.33 5.65 3.05
CA TRP A 134 12.90 6.34 1.84
C TRP A 134 12.65 7.84 2.09
N LEU A 135 12.00 8.18 3.20
CA LEU A 135 11.79 9.58 3.61
C LEU A 135 13.10 10.30 3.89
N ALA A 136 14.07 9.66 4.56
CA ALA A 136 15.36 10.27 4.84
C ALA A 136 16.13 10.60 3.55
N GLU A 137 16.15 9.67 2.59
CA GLU A 137 16.79 9.84 1.29
C GLU A 137 16.13 10.96 0.46
N ASN A 138 14.79 10.95 0.39
CA ASN A 138 14.05 11.91 -0.43
C ASN A 138 13.91 13.30 0.20
N ASN A 139 14.01 13.42 1.53
CA ASN A 139 14.06 14.72 2.19
C ASN A 139 15.45 15.35 2.11
N ALA A 140 16.53 14.56 2.12
CA ALA A 140 17.89 15.06 1.90
C ALA A 140 18.05 15.74 0.53
N GLY A 141 17.32 15.27 -0.50
CA GLY A 141 17.30 15.85 -1.85
C GLY A 141 16.37 17.06 -2.04
N ARG A 142 15.50 17.39 -1.07
CA ARG A 142 14.53 18.52 -1.17
C ARG A 142 15.01 19.80 -0.48
N GLY A 143 16.27 19.82 -0.03
CA GLY A 143 16.89 20.94 0.71
C GLY A 143 17.62 22.00 -0.14
N THR A 144 17.37 22.09 -1.44
CA THR A 144 17.92 23.11 -2.35
C THR A 144 16.84 23.65 -3.27
#